data_AF-A0A662B4C9-F1
#
_entry.id   AF-A0A662B4C9-F1
#
_cell.length_a   1.000
_cell.length_b   1.000
_cell.length_c   1.000
_cell.angle_alpha   90.00
_cell.angle_beta   90.00
_cell.angle_gamma   90.00
#
_symmetry.space_group_name_H-M   'P 1'
#
loop_
_entity.id
_entity.type
_entity.pdbx_description
1 polymer ?
#
loop_
_entity_poly.entity_id
_entity_poly.type
_entity_poly.pdbx_seq_one_letter_code
_entity_poly.pdbx_strand_id
1 'polypeptide(L)' 'MVRPKKHLGQHFLTDPSIAGRIVDALQVPSGDTVLEIGPGTGVLTELLLKKDIRLLPVEIDHESVA' A
#
# COMPACT_ATOMS: atom_id res chain seq x y z
N MET A 1 4.21 17.15 -4.38
CA MET A 1 4.24 16.57 -3.02
C MET A 1 2.81 16.32 -2.60
N VAL A 2 2.44 15.05 -2.42
CA VAL A 2 1.08 14.64 -2.04
C VAL A 2 0.76 15.20 -0.66
N ARG A 3 -0.42 15.79 -0.47
CA ARG A 3 -0.88 16.31 0.82
C ARG A 3 -2.09 15.50 1.29
N PRO A 4 -2.15 15.11 2.57
CA PRO A 4 -3.26 14.33 3.08
C PRO A 4 -4.55 15.14 3.05
N LYS A 5 -5.59 14.57 2.44
CA LYS A 5 -6.95 15.10 2.41
C LYS A 5 -7.72 14.56 3.60
N LYS A 6 -7.97 15.42 4.61
CA LYS A 6 -8.68 15.04 5.84
C LYS A 6 -10.06 14.42 5.58
N HIS A 7 -10.78 14.91 4.57
CA HIS A 7 -12.11 14.39 4.23
C HIS A 7 -12.07 12.97 3.63
N LEU A 8 -10.90 12.51 3.16
CA LEU A 8 -10.67 11.14 2.71
C LEU A 8 -10.07 10.24 3.79
N GLY A 9 -9.85 10.75 5.01
CA GLY A 9 -9.25 9.97 6.10
C GLY A 9 -7.78 9.58 5.87
N GLN A 10 -7.06 10.28 4.99
CA GLN A 10 -5.67 9.94 4.65
C GLN A 10 -4.72 10.20 5.82
N HIS A 11 -4.03 9.15 6.24
CA HIS A 11 -2.89 9.19 7.17
C HIS A 11 -1.75 8.39 6.56
N PHE A 12 -0.71 9.07 6.08
CA PHE A 12 0.40 8.40 5.41
C PHE A 12 1.32 7.71 6.41
N LEU A 13 1.56 6.41 6.18
CA LEU A 13 2.54 5.64 6.90
C LEU A 13 3.94 6.09 6.49
N THR A 14 4.76 6.54 7.45
CA THR A 14 6.12 7.04 7.18
C THR A 14 7.22 6.16 7.74
N ASP A 15 6.87 5.20 8.60
CA ASP A 15 7.84 4.30 9.25
C ASP A 15 8.03 3.02 8.41
N PRO A 16 9.20 2.82 7.79
CA PRO A 16 9.46 1.66 6.94
C PRO A 16 9.56 0.34 7.73
N SER A 17 9.91 0.39 9.03
CA SER A 17 9.93 -0.81 9.88
C SER A 17 8.52 -1.31 10.15
N ILE A 18 7.59 -0.39 10.45
CA ILE A 18 6.17 -0.72 10.60
C ILE A 18 5.59 -1.22 9.27
N ALA A 19 5.91 -0.58 8.15
CA ALA A 19 5.49 -1.01 6.82
C ALA A 19 5.95 -2.46 6.51
N GLY A 20 7.21 -2.78 6.81
CA GLY A 20 7.76 -4.14 6.68
C GLY A 20 6.98 -5.15 7.50
N ARG A 21 6.71 -4.84 8.78
CA ARG A 21 5.95 -5.73 9.66
C ARG A 21 4.51 -5.97 9.19
N ILE A 22 3.87 -4.96 8.60
CA ILE A 22 2.51 -5.10 8.02
C ILE A 22 2.57 -6.07 6.84
N VAL A 23 3.52 -5.89 5.92
CA VAL A 23 3.68 -6.75 4.74
C VAL A 23 4.11 -8.17 5.11
N ASP A 24 4.95 -8.34 6.13
CA ASP A 24 5.38 -9.64 6.63
C ASP A 24 4.24 -10.41 7.32
N ALA A 25 3.32 -9.70 7.96
CA ALA A 25 2.12 -10.31 8.55
C ALA A 25 1.14 -10.84 7.49
N LEU A 26 1.24 -10.39 6.24
CA LEU A 26 0.44 -10.91 5.14
C LEU A 26 0.89 -12.32 4.74
N GLN A 27 0.07 -13.30 5.10
CA GLN A 27 0.23 -14.70 4.71
C GLN A 27 -0.71 -15.02 3.55
N VAL A 28 -0.15 -15.07 2.35
CA VAL A 28 -0.86 -15.44 1.12
C VAL A 28 -0.05 -16.48 0.36
N PRO A 29 -0.69 -17.43 -0.34
CA PRO A 29 0.00 -18.37 -1.21
C PRO A 29 0.82 -17.63 -2.28
N SER A 30 1.94 -18.22 -2.68
CA SER A 30 2.75 -17.74 -3.79
C SER A 30 1.91 -17.65 -5.07
N GLY A 31 2.04 -16.54 -5.80
CA GLY A 31 1.32 -16.26 -7.03
C GLY A 31 -0.14 -15.84 -6.86
N ASP A 32 -0.65 -15.76 -5.62
CA ASP A 32 -2.03 -15.38 -5.37
C ASP A 32 -2.27 -13.87 -5.56
N THR A 33 -3.53 -13.47 -5.68
CA THR A 33 -3.91 -12.09 -5.94
C THR A 33 -4.19 -11.32 -4.66
N VAL A 34 -3.56 -10.14 -4.51
CA VAL A 34 -3.73 -9.24 -3.36
C VAL A 34 -4.31 -7.92 -3.84
N LEU A 35 -5.39 -7.47 -3.21
CA LEU A 35 -6.00 -6.16 -3.44
C LEU A 35 -5.48 -5.17 -2.38
N GLU A 36 -4.85 -4.10 -2.82
CA GLU A 36 -4.44 -2.99 -1.95
C GLU A 36 -5.45 -1.85 -2.07
N ILE A 37 -6.05 -1.45 -0.95
CA ILE A 37 -7.03 -0.35 -0.89
C ILE A 37 -6.33 0.87 -0.30
N GLY A 38 -6.31 1.97 -1.06
CA GLY A 38 -5.67 3.22 -0.64
C GLY A 38 -4.14 3.09 -0.58
N PRO A 39 -3.46 2.78 -1.70
CA PRO A 39 -2.00 2.71 -1.74
C PRO A 39 -1.35 4.05 -1.33
N GLY A 40 -2.04 5.18 -1.53
CA GLY A 40 -1.53 6.50 -1.19
C GLY A 40 -0.13 6.70 -1.76
N THR A 41 0.80 7.12 -0.91
CA THR A 41 2.21 7.35 -1.31
C THR A 41 3.02 6.10 -1.65
N GLY A 42 2.41 4.90 -1.67
CA GLY A 42 3.04 3.66 -2.18
C GLY A 42 3.92 2.92 -1.18
N VAL A 43 3.94 3.31 0.10
CA VAL A 43 4.86 2.73 1.10
C VAL A 43 4.66 1.22 1.30
N LEU A 44 3.41 0.75 1.28
CA LEU A 44 3.13 -0.69 1.32
C LEU A 44 3.27 -1.32 -0.05
N THR A 45 2.80 -0.65 -1.12
CA THR A 45 2.94 -1.09 -2.52
C THR A 45 4.37 -1.49 -2.86
N GLU A 46 5.37 -0.66 -2.54
CA GLU A 46 6.79 -0.95 -2.83
C GLU A 46 7.30 -2.23 -2.14
N LEU A 47 6.78 -2.55 -0.96
CA LEU A 47 7.15 -3.75 -0.21
C LEU A 47 6.37 -4.97 -0.70
N LEU A 48 5.09 -4.81 -1.03
CA LEU A 48 4.24 -5.86 -1.58
C LEU A 48 4.75 -6.34 -2.94
N LEU A 49 5.25 -5.44 -3.79
CA LEU A 49 5.85 -5.77 -5.09
C LEU A 49 7.10 -6.66 -5.00
N LYS A 50 7.71 -6.80 -3.81
CA LYS A 50 8.85 -7.71 -3.58
C LYS A 50 8.41 -9.15 -3.26
N LYS A 51 7.13 -9.38 -2.99
CA LYS A 51 6.57 -10.72 -2.77
C LYS A 51 6.15 -11.35 -4.10
N ASP A 52 6.15 -12.67 -4.15
CA ASP A 52 5.60 -13.43 -5.28
C ASP A 52 4.07 -13.43 -5.22
N ILE A 53 3.45 -12.31 -5.61
CA ILE A 53 2.00 -12.09 -5.61
C ILE A 53 1.58 -11.29 -6.83
N ARG A 54 0.32 -11.41 -7.22
CA ARG A 54 -0.32 -10.49 -8.17
C ARG A 54 -1.00 -9.36 -7.42
N LEU A 55 -0.39 -8.16 -7.44
CA LEU A 55 -0.93 -6.99 -6.74
C LEU A 55 -1.93 -6.21 -7.61
N LEU A 56 -3.06 -5.84 -7.03
CA LEU A 56 -4.08 -4.97 -7.61
C LEU A 56 -4.31 -3.76 -6.69
N PRO A 57 -3.74 -2.59 -6.97
CA PRO A 57 -3.99 -1.39 -6.19
C PRO A 57 -5.28 -0.68 -6.64
N VAL A 58 -6.03 -0.14 -5.69
CA VAL A 58 -7.22 0.69 -5.91
C VAL A 58 -7.12 1.96 -5.07
N GLU A 59 -7.16 3.11 -5.75
CA GLU A 59 -7.08 4.44 -5.13
C GLU A 59 -8.25 5.30 -5.60
N ILE A 60 -8.89 5.99 -4.65
CA ILE A 60 -9.95 6.96 -4.93
C ILE A 60 -9.39 8.37 -5.14
N ASP A 61 -8.21 8.64 -4.59
CA ASP A 61 -7.51 9.90 -4.74
C ASP A 61 -6.44 9.86 -5.84
N HIS A 62 -6.82 10.27 -7.05
CA HIS A 62 -5.94 10.29 -8.22
C HIS A 62 -4.68 11.18 -8.07
N GLU A 63 -4.64 12.11 -7.10
CA GLU A 63 -3.45 12.94 -6.85
C GLU A 63 -2.42 12.26 -5.94
N SER A 64 -2.81 11.19 -5.25
CA SER A 64 -1.95 10.45 -4.33
C SER A 64 -1.26 9.27 -5.00
N VAL A 65 -1.59 8.94 -6.26
CA VAL A 65 -1.14 7.73 -6.96
C VAL A 65 0.36 7.80 -7.31
N ALA A 66 1.12 6.78 -6.90
CA ALA A 66 2.51 6.51 -7.29
C ALA A 66 2.58 5.44 -8.39
#